data_AF-A0A315UZY8-F1
#
_entry.id   AF-A0A315UZY8-F1
#
_cell.length_a   1.000
_cell.length_b   1.000
_cell.length_c   1.000
_cell.angle_alpha   90.00
_cell.angle_beta   90.00
_cell.angle_gamma   90.00
#
_symmetry.space_group_name_H-M   'P 1'
#
loop_
_entity.id
_entity.type
_entity.pdbx_description
1 polymer ?
#
loop_
_entity_poly.entity_id
_entity_poly.type
_entity_poly.pdbx_seq_one_letter_code
_entity_poly.pdbx_strand_id
1 'polypeptide(L)' 'MPGILRTVASRVAPVLRGHTVTQTANLYTRPPKEKIGFVESSIALVVLSATILGPSGWILAHLEDYKNRD' A
#
# COMPACT_ATOMS: atom_id res chain seq x y z
N MET A 1 -0.74 -40.48 24.20
CA MET A 1 -0.75 -39.04 24.52
C MET A 1 -0.86 -38.19 23.25
N PRO A 2 -2.06 -37.96 22.69
CA PRO A 2 -2.22 -37.18 21.44
C PRO A 2 -2.85 -35.79 21.64
N GLY A 3 -3.53 -35.54 22.76
CA GLY A 3 -4.31 -34.31 22.96
C GLY A 3 -3.44 -33.07 23.21
N ILE A 4 -2.43 -33.21 24.07
CA ILE A 4 -1.59 -32.07 24.51
C ILE A 4 -0.73 -31.55 23.34
N LEU A 5 -0.13 -32.48 22.57
CA LEU A 5 0.63 -32.16 21.37
C LEU A 5 -0.22 -31.47 20.30
N ARG A 6 -1.47 -31.91 20.10
CA ARG A 6 -2.39 -31.29 19.13
C ARG A 6 -2.81 -29.89 19.54
N THR A 7 -3.03 -29.66 20.83
CA THR A 7 -3.39 -28.34 21.36
C THR A 7 -2.21 -27.37 21.28
N VAL A 8 -0.99 -27.82 21.60
CA VAL A 8 0.21 -27.00 21.46
C VAL A 8 0.48 -26.68 19.98
N ALA A 9 0.48 -27.69 19.10
CA ALA A 9 0.72 -27.48 17.67
C ALA A 9 -0.29 -26.52 17.02
N SER A 10 -1.58 -26.62 17.37
CA SER A 10 -2.62 -25.73 16.83
C SER A 10 -2.51 -24.29 17.32
N ARG A 11 -1.93 -24.05 18.50
CA ARG A 11 -1.71 -22.71 19.07
C ARG A 11 -0.44 -22.04 18.56
N VAL A 12 0.59 -22.82 18.22
CA VAL A 12 1.89 -22.30 17.73
C VAL A 12 1.91 -22.15 16.19
N ALA A 13 1.08 -22.93 15.47
CA ALA A 13 0.93 -22.83 14.02
C ALA A 13 0.61 -21.42 13.47
N PRO A 14 -0.31 -20.61 14.05
CA PRO A 14 -0.59 -19.26 13.54
C PRO A 14 0.56 -18.27 13.75
N VAL A 15 1.42 -18.48 14.76
CA VAL A 15 2.60 -17.62 15.02
C VAL A 15 3.73 -17.93 14.03
N LEU A 16 3.84 -19.18 13.58
CA LEU A 16 4.82 -19.61 12.57
C LEU A 16 4.37 -19.36 11.12
N ARG A 17 3.06 -19.18 10.88
CA ARG A 17 2.50 -18.73 9.59
C ARG A 17 2.74 -17.22 9.44
N GLY A 18 4.02 -16.83 9.31
CA GLY A 18 4.41 -15.42 9.21
C GLY A 18 3.66 -14.70 8.10
N HIS A 19 2.95 -13.62 8.42
CA HIS A 19 2.21 -12.64 7.57
C HIS A 19 1.46 -13.12 6.31
N THR A 20 1.44 -14.41 6.01
CA THR A 20 0.64 -15.00 4.96
C THR A 20 -0.73 -15.23 5.58
N VAL A 21 -1.51 -14.16 5.64
CA VAL A 21 -2.96 -14.28 5.77
C VAL A 21 -3.41 -15.06 4.54
N THR A 22 -3.50 -16.39 4.69
CA THR A 22 -4.11 -17.24 3.69
C THR A 22 -5.55 -16.79 3.58
N GLN A 23 -5.86 -15.99 2.56
CA GLN A 23 -7.21 -15.52 2.30
C GLN A 23 -8.11 -16.74 2.11
N THR A 24 -8.85 -17.11 3.17
CA THR A 24 -9.73 -18.29 3.16
C THR A 24 -11.07 -17.98 2.49
N ALA A 25 -11.38 -16.71 2.29
CA ALA A 25 -12.58 -16.26 1.62
C ALA A 25 -12.39 -16.28 0.10
N ASN A 26 -13.37 -16.87 -0.60
CA ASN A 26 -13.49 -16.76 -2.05
C ASN A 26 -13.96 -15.34 -2.40
N LEU A 27 -13.01 -14.42 -2.57
CA LEU A 27 -13.28 -13.04 -2.96
C LEU A 27 -13.43 -12.99 -4.48
N TYR A 28 -14.65 -12.77 -4.94
CA TYR A 28 -14.95 -12.49 -6.34
C TYR A 28 -15.45 -11.05 -6.48
N THR A 29 -14.91 -10.33 -7.44
CA THR A 29 -15.34 -8.97 -7.76
C THR A 29 -16.20 -8.99 -9.02
N ARG A 30 -17.24 -8.15 -9.04
CA ARG A 30 -18.02 -7.92 -10.26
C ARG A 30 -17.15 -7.18 -11.29
N PRO A 31 -17.45 -7.32 -12.60
CA PRO A 31 -16.77 -6.55 -13.63
C PRO A 31 -16.81 -5.03 -13.34
N PRO A 32 -15.79 -4.27 -13.73
CA PRO A 32 -15.75 -2.84 -13.51
C PRO A 32 -16.93 -2.15 -14.21
N LYS A 33 -17.61 -1.25 -13.50
CA LYS A 33 -18.70 -0.43 -14.06
C LYS A 33 -18.17 0.48 -15.16
N GLU A 34 -16.99 1.06 -14.93
CA GLU A 34 -16.25 1.85 -15.91
C GLU A 34 -14.84 1.29 -16.04
N LYS A 35 -14.41 1.08 -17.29
CA LYS A 35 -13.10 0.54 -17.59
C LYS A 35 -12.10 1.68 -17.64
N ILE A 36 -11.33 1.86 -16.56
CA ILE A 36 -10.22 2.81 -16.58
C ILE A 36 -9.12 2.24 -17.47
N GLY A 37 -8.84 2.94 -18.55
CA GLY A 37 -7.83 2.56 -19.54
C GLY A 37 -6.41 2.89 -19.08
N PHE A 38 -5.43 2.47 -19.89
CA PHE A 38 -4.02 2.79 -19.67
C PHE A 38 -3.78 4.30 -19.65
N VAL A 39 -4.41 5.04 -20.58
CA VAL A 39 -4.26 6.49 -20.70
C VAL A 39 -4.77 7.19 -19.44
N GLU A 40 -6.00 6.90 -19.02
CA GLU A 40 -6.60 7.51 -17.82
C GLU A 40 -5.79 7.19 -16.55
N SER A 41 -5.34 5.95 -16.41
CA SER A 41 -4.49 5.54 -15.27
C SER A 41 -3.16 6.29 -15.25
N SER A 42 -2.52 6.46 -16.42
CA SER A 42 -1.25 7.19 -16.52
C SER A 42 -1.40 8.66 -16.19
N ILE A 43 -2.49 9.30 -16.65
CA ILE A 43 -2.79 10.70 -16.33
C ILE A 43 -3.03 10.85 -14.83
N ALA A 44 -3.85 9.97 -14.24
CA ALA A 44 -4.13 10.00 -12.81
C ALA A 44 -2.84 9.85 -11.96
N LEU A 45 -1.94 8.94 -12.36
CA LEU A 45 -0.67 8.75 -11.69
C LEU A 45 0.22 9.99 -11.78
N VAL A 46 0.37 10.57 -12.98
CA VAL A 46 1.18 11.78 -13.19
C VAL A 46 0.61 12.95 -12.41
N VAL A 47 -0.70 13.16 -12.44
CA VAL A 47 -1.36 14.26 -11.71
C VAL A 47 -1.18 14.08 -10.19
N LEU A 48 -1.39 12.87 -9.67
CA LEU A 48 -1.15 12.56 -8.26
C LEU A 48 0.29 12.88 -7.86
N SER A 49 1.26 12.39 -8.63
CA SER A 49 2.68 12.63 -8.37
C SER A 49 3.02 14.12 -8.43
N ALA A 50 2.57 14.84 -9.46
CA ALA A 50 2.82 16.27 -9.62
C ALA A 50 2.16 17.11 -8.51
N THR A 51 1.00 16.69 -8.01
CA THR A 51 0.30 17.39 -6.92
C THR A 51 1.08 17.33 -5.61
N ILE A 52 1.75 16.22 -5.33
CA ILE A 52 2.57 16.05 -4.12
C ILE A 52 3.95 16.68 -4.31
N LEU A 53 4.60 16.36 -5.43
CA LEU A 53 5.99 16.76 -5.71
C LEU A 53 6.12 18.20 -6.15
N GLY A 54 5.10 18.80 -6.76
CA GLY A 54 5.13 20.18 -7.22
C GLY A 54 5.35 21.18 -6.07
N PRO A 55 4.46 21.24 -5.07
CA PRO A 55 4.64 22.11 -3.91
C PRO A 55 5.90 21.78 -3.12
N SER A 56 6.18 20.47 -2.93
CA SER A 56 7.37 20.01 -2.22
C SER A 56 8.66 20.46 -2.92
N GLY A 57 8.72 20.31 -4.24
CA GLY A 57 9.84 20.72 -5.08
C GLY A 57 10.02 22.23 -5.09
N TRP A 58 8.93 23.00 -5.12
CA TRP A 58 8.98 24.45 -5.01
C TRP A 58 9.61 24.90 -3.69
N ILE A 59 9.15 24.33 -2.57
CA ILE A 59 9.68 24.66 -1.23
C ILE A 59 11.17 24.31 -1.15
N LEU A 60 11.56 23.12 -1.62
CA LEU A 60 12.95 22.67 -1.61
C LEU A 60 13.85 23.53 -2.49
N ALA A 61 13.36 23.98 -3.65
CA ALA A 61 14.11 24.84 -4.55
C ALA A 61 14.42 26.22 -3.95
N HIS A 62 13.56 26.73 -3.08
CA HIS A 62 13.71 28.06 -2.46
C HIS A 62 14.36 28.01 -1.07
N LEU A 63 14.97 26.88 -0.66
CA LEU A 63 15.60 26.78 0.66
C LEU A 63 16.73 27.80 0.87
N GLU A 64 17.51 28.09 -0.17
CA GLU A 64 18.61 29.07 -0.11
C GLU A 64 18.05 30.49 0.08
N ASP A 65 16.97 30.82 -0.62
CA ASP A 65 16.26 32.10 -0.50
C ASP A 65 15.62 32.26 0.89
N TYR A 66 15.12 31.18 1.47
CA TYR A 66 14.60 31.20 2.84
C TYR A 66 15.69 31.31 3.90
N LYS A 67 16.89 30.78 3.64
CA LYS A 67 18.03 30.80 4.56
C LYS A 67 18.75 32.14 4.57
N ASN A 68 18.89 32.77 3.42
CA ASN A 68 19.56 34.06 3.24
C ASN A 68 18.58 35.24 3.26
N ARG A 69 17.38 35.04 3.81
CA ARG A 69 16.48 36.13 4.16
C ARG A 69 17.07 36.84 5.38
N ASP A 70 17.45 38.10 5.19
CA ASP A 70 17.91 39.02 6.25
C ASP A 70 17.00 39.02 7.49
#